data_AF-A0A9X2K2H9-F1
#
_entry.id   AF-A0A9X2K2H9-F1
#
_cell.length_a   1.000
_cell.length_b   1.000
_cell.length_c   1.000
_cell.angle_alpha   90.00
_cell.angle_beta   90.00
_cell.angle_gamma   90.00
#
_symmetry.space_group_name_H-M   'P 1'
#
loop_
_entity.id
_entity.type
_entity.pdbx_description
1 polymer ?
#
loop_
_entity_poly.entity_id
_entity_poly.type
_entity_poly.pdbx_seq_one_letter_code
_entity_poly.pdbx_strand_id
1 'polypeptide(L)'
;MEALELYDTAGALWSGTPLSSLSTEWAARVRVALEREWLSARTSRLAVLLRMNRQGEAIPELFDLADGNPLDERIAAMLMLSLHRDGRQRDALRCYARIRAALVEELGDEPGAELRLLHTRMISRDHGLVRTGGPRTAGRV
;
A
#
# COMPACT_ATOMS: atom_id res chain seq x y z
N MET A 1 13.37 7.95 -11.95
CA MET A 1 14.05 6.68 -11.64
C MET A 1 14.87 6.82 -10.38
N GLU A 2 15.58 7.94 -10.19
CA GLU A 2 16.31 8.33 -8.96
C GLU A 2 15.57 8.02 -7.64
N ALA A 3 14.27 8.31 -7.53
CA ALA A 3 13.50 7.99 -6.32
C ALA A 3 13.45 6.49 -5.98
N LEU A 4 13.37 5.60 -6.99
CA LEU A 4 13.34 4.15 -6.76
C LEU A 4 14.71 3.65 -6.29
N GLU A 5 15.79 4.15 -6.90
CA GLU A 5 17.16 3.82 -6.52
C GLU A 5 17.47 4.24 -5.07
N LEU A 6 16.99 5.40 -4.64
CA LEU A 6 17.11 5.84 -3.24
C LEU A 6 16.37 4.91 -2.28
N TYR A 7 15.16 4.45 -2.64
CA TYR A 7 14.43 3.48 -1.82
C TYR A 7 15.08 2.11 -1.79
N ASP A 8 15.60 1.62 -2.93
CA ASP A 8 16.32 0.35 -2.99
C ASP A 8 17.61 0.41 -2.16
N THR A 9 18.34 1.53 -2.22
CA THR A 9 19.54 1.77 -1.40
C THR A 9 19.18 1.81 0.08
N ALA A 10 18.14 2.56 0.46
CA ALA A 10 17.66 2.60 1.84
C ALA A 10 17.24 1.21 2.34
N GLY A 11 16.63 0.39 1.46
CA GLY A 11 16.23 -0.96 1.81
C GLY A 11 17.38 -1.93 2.01
N ALA A 12 18.46 -1.78 1.25
CA ALA A 12 19.68 -2.55 1.47
C ALA A 12 20.35 -2.27 2.84
N LEU A 13 20.08 -1.11 3.45
CA LEU A 13 20.58 -0.76 4.78
C LEU A 13 19.79 -1.43 5.91
N TRP A 14 18.55 -1.85 5.65
CA TRP A 14 17.72 -2.50 6.65
C TRP A 14 18.07 -4.00 6.74
N SER A 15 18.46 -4.46 7.92
CA SER A 15 18.73 -5.89 8.16
C SER A 15 18.13 -6.36 9.49
N GLY A 16 17.23 -7.34 9.40
CA GLY A 16 16.62 -8.00 10.55
C GLY A 16 15.83 -7.05 11.46
N THR A 17 15.78 -7.40 12.75
CA THR A 17 15.11 -6.61 13.79
C THR A 17 16.05 -5.53 14.34
N PRO A 18 15.67 -4.24 14.31
CA PRO A 18 16.51 -3.16 14.83
C PRO A 18 16.87 -3.35 16.30
N LEU A 19 18.12 -3.11 16.66
CA LEU A 19 18.61 -3.22 18.04
C LEU A 19 18.27 -4.57 18.69
N SER A 20 18.28 -5.67 17.93
CA SER A 20 17.86 -7.01 18.40
C SER A 20 18.59 -7.50 19.66
N SER A 21 19.82 -7.04 19.88
CA SER A 21 20.65 -7.34 21.05
C SER A 21 20.30 -6.53 22.31
N LEU A 22 19.41 -5.54 22.22
CA LEU A 22 19.03 -4.67 23.33
C LEU A 22 17.55 -4.88 23.70
N SER A 23 17.30 -5.12 24.99
CA SER A 23 15.97 -5.34 25.57
C SER A 23 15.50 -4.20 26.48
N THR A 24 16.09 -3.00 26.35
CA THR A 24 15.71 -1.84 27.16
C THR A 24 14.44 -1.18 26.63
N GLU A 25 13.70 -0.48 27.51
CA GLU A 25 12.49 0.26 27.12
C GLU A 25 12.78 1.34 26.06
N TRP A 26 13.95 1.98 26.14
CA TRP A 26 14.41 2.90 25.10
C TRP A 26 14.58 2.17 23.75
N ALA A 27 15.24 1.00 23.75
CA ALA A 27 15.45 0.23 22.53
C ALA A 27 14.12 -0.27 21.93
N ALA A 28 13.15 -0.65 22.77
CA ALA A 28 11.81 -1.02 22.33
C ALA A 28 11.11 0.15 21.62
N ARG A 29 11.12 1.35 22.21
CA ARG A 29 10.52 2.55 21.58
C ARG A 29 11.20 2.93 20.27
N VAL A 30 12.54 2.89 20.22
CA VAL A 30 13.30 3.18 19.00
C VAL A 30 13.01 2.15 17.91
N ARG A 31 12.90 0.86 18.27
CA ARG A 31 12.54 -0.21 17.33
C ARG A 31 11.19 0.05 16.67
N VAL A 32 10.16 0.37 17.47
CA VAL A 32 8.82 0.72 16.94
C VAL A 32 8.88 1.94 16.01
N ALA A 33 9.65 2.97 16.36
CA ALA A 33 9.82 4.14 15.50
C ALA A 33 10.48 3.79 14.16
N LEU A 34 11.57 3.02 14.20
CA LEU A 34 12.27 2.56 13.01
C LEU A 34 11.40 1.67 12.13
N GLU A 35 10.62 0.75 12.72
CA GLU A 35 9.70 -0.12 11.97
C GLU A 35 8.62 0.70 11.25
N ARG A 36 8.12 1.77 11.87
CA ARG A 36 7.17 2.71 11.23
C ARG A 36 7.81 3.48 10.08
N GLU A 37 9.02 4.00 10.27
CA GLU A 37 9.76 4.68 9.20
C GLU A 37 10.04 3.73 8.03
N TRP A 38 10.42 2.50 8.34
CA TRP A 38 10.65 1.45 7.36
C TRP A 38 9.40 1.11 6.56
N LEU A 39 8.27 0.91 7.23
CA LEU A 39 6.98 0.69 6.58
C LEU A 39 6.59 1.86 5.66
N SER A 40 6.83 3.10 6.11
CA SER A 40 6.60 4.31 5.33
C SER A 40 7.46 4.37 4.06
N ALA A 41 8.76 4.03 4.17
CA ALA A 41 9.67 3.97 3.04
C ALA A 41 9.25 2.92 2.01
N ARG A 42 8.91 1.70 2.46
CA ARG A 42 8.41 0.62 1.59
C ARG A 42 7.13 1.01 0.87
N THR A 43 6.17 1.57 1.60
CA THR A 43 4.89 2.00 1.01
C THR A 43 5.10 3.14 0.00
N SER A 44 6.06 4.04 0.25
CA SER A 44 6.41 5.12 -0.67
C SER A 44 7.07 4.61 -1.95
N ARG A 45 7.97 3.63 -1.83
CA ARG A 45 8.57 2.91 -2.96
C ARG A 45 7.51 2.24 -3.83
N LEU A 46 6.58 1.51 -3.21
CA LEU A 46 5.49 0.85 -3.91
C LEU A 46 4.60 1.87 -4.63
N ALA A 47 4.30 3.01 -4.01
CA ALA A 47 3.56 4.09 -4.66
C ALA A 47 4.31 4.70 -5.87
N VAL A 48 5.66 4.70 -5.88
CA VAL A 48 6.44 5.04 -7.08
C VAL A 48 6.20 4.00 -8.18
N LEU A 49 6.30 2.70 -7.87
CA LEU A 49 6.06 1.62 -8.84
C LEU A 49 4.67 1.69 -9.47
N LEU A 50 3.63 1.96 -8.67
CA LEU A 50 2.26 2.09 -9.17
C LEU A 50 2.07 3.32 -10.08
N ARG A 51 2.79 4.41 -9.85
CA ARG A 51 2.79 5.59 -10.75
C ARG A 51 3.52 5.31 -12.06
N MET A 52 4.47 4.37 -12.06
CA MET A 52 5.20 3.93 -13.25
C MET A 52 4.51 2.79 -14.01
N ASN A 53 3.28 2.41 -13.64
CA ASN A 53 2.56 1.24 -14.19
C ASN A 53 3.33 -0.09 -14.05
N ARG A 54 4.14 -0.20 -13.00
CA ARG A 54 4.92 -1.41 -12.65
C ARG A 54 4.23 -2.20 -11.52
N GLN A 55 2.90 -2.34 -11.61
CA GLN A 55 2.10 -3.05 -10.60
C GLN A 55 2.53 -4.50 -10.38
N GLY A 56 2.96 -5.21 -11.43
CA GLY A 56 3.43 -6.61 -11.31
C GLY A 56 4.58 -6.77 -10.31
N GLU A 57 5.45 -5.77 -10.21
CA GLU A 57 6.58 -5.77 -9.27
C GLU A 57 6.17 -5.36 -7.85
N ALA A 58 5.09 -4.59 -7.72
CA ALA A 58 4.58 -4.14 -6.42
C ALA A 58 3.69 -5.20 -5.74
N ILE A 59 3.01 -6.05 -6.51
CA ILE A 59 2.02 -7.00 -5.99
C ILE A 59 2.57 -7.95 -4.92
N PRO A 60 3.73 -8.63 -5.10
CA PRO A 60 4.24 -9.56 -4.10
C PRO A 60 4.50 -8.88 -2.74
N GLU A 61 5.18 -7.73 -2.76
CA GLU A 61 5.48 -6.98 -1.54
C GLU A 61 4.22 -6.39 -0.89
N LEU A 62 3.23 -5.97 -1.69
CA LEU A 62 1.94 -5.50 -1.19
C LEU A 62 1.12 -6.63 -0.53
N PHE A 63 1.23 -7.87 -1.00
CA PHE A 63 0.62 -9.02 -0.30
C PHE A 63 1.26 -9.21 1.08
N ASP A 64 2.59 -9.26 1.15
CA ASP A 64 3.31 -9.43 2.43
C ASP A 64 2.97 -8.32 3.43
N LEU A 65 2.91 -7.07 2.95
CA LEU A 65 2.53 -5.93 3.77
C LEU A 65 1.07 -6.00 4.24
N ALA A 66 0.15 -6.43 3.38
CA ALA A 66 -1.27 -6.55 3.73
C ALA A 66 -1.53 -7.72 4.70
N ASP A 67 -0.68 -8.75 4.68
CA ASP A 67 -0.75 -9.86 5.64
C ASP A 67 -0.17 -9.46 7.00
N GLY A 68 0.91 -8.67 7.02
CA GLY A 68 1.50 -8.14 8.24
C GLY A 68 0.73 -6.95 8.87
N ASN A 69 -0.12 -6.27 8.10
CA ASN A 69 -0.87 -5.09 8.53
C ASN A 69 -2.35 -5.20 8.09
N PRO A 70 -3.12 -6.16 8.65
CA PRO A 70 -4.46 -6.49 8.16
C PRO A 70 -5.49 -5.35 8.27
N LEU A 71 -5.26 -4.40 9.18
CA LEU A 71 -6.13 -3.23 9.39
C LEU A 71 -5.68 -1.97 8.63
N ASP A 72 -4.56 -2.02 7.89
CA ASP A 72 -4.06 -0.85 7.16
C ASP A 72 -4.80 -0.68 5.82
N GLU A 73 -5.79 0.20 5.83
CA GLU A 73 -6.60 0.52 4.65
C GLU A 73 -5.80 1.07 3.47
N ARG A 74 -4.69 1.76 3.72
CA ARG A 74 -3.86 2.33 2.66
C ARG A 74 -3.11 1.23 1.93
N ILE A 75 -2.55 0.26 2.65
CA ILE A 75 -1.89 -0.91 2.05
C ILE A 75 -2.91 -1.72 1.24
N ALA A 76 -4.10 -1.97 1.80
CA ALA A 76 -5.16 -2.68 1.09
C ALA A 76 -5.59 -1.95 -0.18
N ALA A 77 -5.79 -0.62 -0.13
CA ALA A 77 -6.14 0.18 -1.31
C ALA A 77 -5.09 0.07 -2.42
N MET A 78 -3.79 0.11 -2.07
CA MET A 78 -2.70 -0.05 -3.03
C MET A 78 -2.70 -1.46 -3.65
N LEU A 79 -2.90 -2.51 -2.85
CA LEU A 79 -2.98 -3.88 -3.35
C LEU A 79 -4.19 -4.07 -4.28
N MET A 80 -5.37 -3.59 -3.88
CA MET A 80 -6.59 -3.62 -4.69
C MET A 80 -6.38 -2.94 -6.04
N LEU A 81 -5.79 -1.73 -6.05
CA LEU A 81 -5.53 -0.98 -7.28
C LEU A 81 -4.55 -1.72 -8.19
N SER A 82 -3.49 -2.29 -7.61
CA SER A 82 -2.47 -3.04 -8.33
C SER A 82 -3.05 -4.27 -9.01
N LEU A 83 -3.81 -5.08 -8.26
CA LEU A 83 -4.49 -6.26 -8.77
C LEU A 83 -5.51 -5.91 -9.86
N HIS A 84 -6.28 -4.84 -9.68
CA HIS A 84 -7.24 -4.40 -10.69
C HIS A 84 -6.55 -3.99 -12.00
N ARG A 85 -5.45 -3.22 -11.93
CA ARG A 85 -4.67 -2.81 -13.11
C ARG A 85 -3.98 -3.98 -13.82
N ASP A 86 -3.65 -5.03 -13.08
CA ASP A 86 -3.11 -6.29 -13.60
C ASP A 86 -4.19 -7.23 -14.17
N GLY A 87 -5.46 -6.79 -14.23
CA GLY A 87 -6.59 -7.59 -14.73
C GLY A 87 -7.13 -8.62 -13.72
N ARG A 88 -6.57 -8.68 -12.51
CA ARG A 88 -6.94 -9.61 -11.43
C ARG A 88 -8.08 -9.04 -10.58
N GLN A 89 -9.18 -8.65 -11.22
CA GLN A 89 -10.32 -8.00 -10.54
C GLN A 89 -10.90 -8.83 -9.38
N ARG A 90 -11.01 -10.16 -9.54
CA ARG A 90 -11.52 -11.03 -8.48
C ARG A 90 -10.65 -10.99 -7.22
N ASP A 91 -9.34 -10.92 -7.38
CA ASP A 91 -8.40 -10.86 -6.26
C ASP A 91 -8.46 -9.50 -5.57
N ALA A 92 -8.64 -8.40 -6.32
CA ALA A 92 -8.88 -7.08 -5.75
C ALA A 92 -10.14 -7.05 -4.87
N LEU A 93 -11.25 -7.66 -5.32
CA LEU A 93 -12.48 -7.73 -4.53
C LEU A 93 -12.34 -8.65 -3.29
N ARG A 94 -11.56 -9.73 -3.40
CA ARG A 94 -11.21 -10.58 -2.24
C ARG A 94 -10.39 -9.82 -1.20
N CYS A 95 -9.45 -8.97 -1.65
CA CYS A 95 -8.67 -8.12 -0.77
C CYS A 95 -9.57 -7.18 0.04
N TYR A 96 -10.55 -6.52 -0.61
CA TYR A 96 -11.53 -5.68 0.08
C TYR A 96 -12.35 -6.45 1.12
N ALA A 97 -12.85 -7.64 0.75
CA ALA A 97 -13.62 -8.47 1.66
C ALA A 97 -12.81 -8.87 2.90
N ARG A 98 -11.51 -9.17 2.73
CA ARG A 98 -10.60 -9.53 3.82
C ARG A 98 -10.39 -8.39 4.80
N ILE A 99 -10.04 -7.19 4.31
CA ILE A 99 -9.82 -6.05 5.22
C ILE A 99 -11.11 -5.60 5.89
N ARG A 100 -12.25 -5.65 5.20
CA ARG A 100 -13.55 -5.38 5.81
C ARG A 100 -13.84 -6.34 6.96
N ALA A 101 -13.61 -7.64 6.77
CA ALA A 101 -13.79 -8.62 7.83
C ALA A 101 -12.89 -8.30 9.04
N ALA A 102 -11.60 -8.02 8.80
CA ALA A 102 -10.66 -7.69 9.86
C ALA A 102 -11.05 -6.42 10.64
N LEU A 103 -11.45 -5.34 9.95
CA LEU A 103 -11.89 -4.09 10.59
C LEU A 103 -13.17 -4.29 11.42
N VAL A 104 -14.14 -5.02 10.90
CA VAL A 104 -15.38 -5.31 11.62
C VAL A 104 -15.12 -6.21 12.83
N GLU A 105 -14.26 -7.22 12.70
CA GLU A 105 -13.95 -8.16 13.78
C GLU A 105 -13.09 -7.53 14.88
N GLU A 106 -12.07 -6.74 14.53
CA GLU A 106 -11.12 -6.19 15.50
C GLU A 106 -11.54 -4.82 16.06
N LEU A 107 -12.18 -3.97 15.25
CA LEU A 107 -12.52 -2.59 15.63
C LEU A 107 -14.03 -2.34 15.70
N GLY A 108 -14.86 -3.23 15.14
CA GLY A 108 -16.31 -3.03 15.08
C GLY A 108 -16.74 -1.93 14.10
N ASP A 109 -15.86 -1.52 13.17
CA ASP A 109 -16.11 -0.42 12.24
C ASP A 109 -16.03 -0.90 10.77
N GLU A 110 -16.68 -0.14 9.89
CA GLU A 110 -16.64 -0.36 8.45
C GLU A 110 -15.42 0.31 7.81
N PRO A 111 -14.90 -0.20 6.67
CA PRO A 111 -13.80 0.43 5.96
C PRO A 111 -14.09 1.88 5.63
N GLY A 112 -13.10 2.76 5.75
CA GLY A 112 -13.20 4.18 5.47
C GLY A 112 -13.74 4.52 4.08
N ALA A 113 -14.17 5.78 3.92
CA ALA A 113 -14.84 6.24 2.71
C ALA A 113 -13.99 6.05 1.44
N GLU A 114 -12.67 6.25 1.53
CA GLU A 114 -11.76 6.09 0.39
C GLU A 114 -11.74 4.64 -0.13
N LEU A 115 -11.62 3.66 0.78
CA LEU A 115 -11.57 2.25 0.42
C LEU A 115 -12.92 1.76 -0.14
N ARG A 116 -14.04 2.20 0.46
CA ARG A 116 -15.39 1.94 -0.08
C ARG A 116 -15.58 2.51 -1.47
N LEU A 117 -15.13 3.75 -1.72
CA LEU A 117 -15.20 4.37 -3.04
C LEU A 117 -14.35 3.63 -4.07
N LEU A 118 -13.17 3.14 -3.68
CA LEU A 118 -12.34 2.32 -4.56
C LEU A 118 -13.05 1.02 -4.95
N HIS A 119 -13.62 0.31 -3.96
CA HIS A 119 -14.38 -0.92 -4.19
C HIS A 119 -15.57 -0.69 -5.13
N THR A 120 -16.37 0.35 -4.91
CA THR A 120 -17.50 0.69 -5.77
C THR A 120 -17.06 0.96 -7.21
N ARG A 121 -15.98 1.73 -7.41
CA ARG A 121 -15.45 1.99 -8.76
C ARG A 121 -14.98 0.71 -9.47
N MET A 122 -14.40 -0.23 -8.73
CA MET A 122 -13.98 -1.53 -9.27
C MET A 122 -15.15 -2.43 -9.66
N ILE A 123 -16.26 -2.41 -8.91
CA ILE A 123 -17.47 -3.17 -9.26
C ILE A 123 -18.13 -2.61 -10.52
N SER A 124 -18.25 -1.29 -10.61
CA SER A 124 -18.92 -0.62 -11.72
C SER A 124 -18.19 -0.73 -13.08
N ARG A 125 -17.04 -1.42 -13.14
CA ARG A 125 -16.14 -1.48 -14.31
C ARG A 125 -15.86 -0.09 -14.89
N ASP A 126 -15.74 0.91 -14.03
CA ASP A 126 -15.52 2.26 -14.49
C ASP A 126 -14.12 2.38 -15.10
N HIS A 127 -14.07 2.53 -16.43
CA HIS A 127 -12.85 2.68 -17.21
C HIS A 127 -12.04 3.93 -16.81
N GLY A 128 -12.57 4.81 -15.95
CA GLY A 128 -11.86 5.96 -15.37
C GLY A 128 -10.68 5.61 -14.45
N LEU A 129 -10.57 4.38 -13.93
CA LEU A 129 -9.41 3.92 -13.15
C LEU A 129 -8.15 3.68 -14.00
N VAL A 130 -8.30 3.64 -15.34
CA VAL A 130 -7.22 3.38 -16.31
C VAL A 130 -6.38 4.62 -16.60
N ARG A 131 -6.83 5.84 -16.24
CA ARG A 131 -6.08 7.08 -16.50
C ARG A 131 -6.12 8.06 -15.34
N THR A 132 -5.11 8.01 -14.48
CA THR A 132 -4.71 9.16 -13.65
C THR A 132 -3.24 9.44 -13.90
N GLY A 133 -2.98 10.30 -14.89
CA GLY A 133 -1.64 10.67 -15.32
C GLY A 133 -1.68 11.48 -16.62
N GLY A 134 -2.22 12.69 -16.56
CA GLY A 134 -2.13 13.65 -17.66
C GLY A 134 -2.43 15.06 -17.15
N PRO A 135 -1.54 16.05 -17.38
CA PRO A 135 -1.70 17.38 -16.84
C PRO A 135 -2.98 18.03 -17.37
N ARG A 136 -3.79 18.59 -16.48
CA ARG A 136 -4.84 19.54 -16.85
C ARG A 136 -4.16 20.84 -17.27
N THR A 137 -3.85 20.98 -18.55
CA THR A 137 -3.65 22.30 -19.14
C THR A 137 -5.02 22.98 -19.17
N ALA A 138 -5.29 23.75 -18.13
CA ALA A 138 -6.30 24.80 -18.18
C ALA A 138 -5.80 25.85 -19.18
N GLY A 139 -6.28 25.74 -20.41
CA GLY A 139 -6.22 26.81 -21.38
C GLY A 139 -7.53 27.60 -21.36
N ARG A 140 -7.40 28.89 -21.73
CA ARG A 140 -8.39 29.91 -22.08
C ARG A 140 -8.72 30.92 -20.97
N VAL A 141 -8.75 32.23 -21.24
CA VAL A 141 -8.34 33.11 -22.37
C VAL A 141 -7.95 34.43 -21.69
#